data_AF-A0A6P5GZ74-F1
#
_entry.id   AF-A0A6P5GZ74-F1
#
_cell.length_a   1.000
_cell.length_b   1.000
_cell.length_c   1.000
_cell.angle_alpha   90.00
_cell.angle_beta   90.00
_cell.angle_gamma   90.00
#
_symmetry.space_group_name_H-M   'P 1'
#
loop_
_entity.id
_entity.type
_entity.pdbx_description
1 polymer ?
#
loop_
_entity_poly.entity_id
_entity_poly.type
_entity_poly.pdbx_seq_one_letter_code
_entity_poly.pdbx_strand_id
1 'polypeptide(L)'
;MASPEEHRISIPDHNAGGSGVSVGPGIINEEYLSSLPSDPPNADEWWIREMEYRIERGLADSTLRPSNFKDETEDKICVSTLHERISQRRSDTEEGLSRPSVVRIGPFHRWHSSSISEDEKWVIVGLMNLLYGLDLRSCLVRIKNQVANARSRYNIDELQRFRCIKDPISPYEMSDERSRFYNDKSFAEMLLLDSYFILFMLTIKLREGPTDYTLMPPTPKFTKEPLKLLQGYHFTFLDIIFNKEEIAPDLLIVDNQIPFFVIVIEELFEELNLDKPLYEYALEFFERIHPRLALRSIDQHSPPKFLHLLHLFHWSRVPQNKYIELIISPSPQQLDVFDWVSQTLNAMELRESATLFEKKTSGSSSPLDITFHRRWFNRIIGVFHIPELHIRDYSSLIFHNLIAFEMQSSTRGRCTMAFSALMRILLQSEEDVKLLRQRRILVSSSMTDRQLIDLFARLSKLTENHQMPYDLFAICDQVQSYHKNLVSRLCGGIIVQYFSKPVVALSVFVAALLFVPTLLQTIYAMIYHS
;
A
#
# COMPACT_ATOMS: atom_id res chain seq x y z
N MET A 1 19.12 -50.60 37.84
CA MET A 1 20.39 -51.22 38.30
C MET A 1 21.48 -50.68 37.39
N ALA A 2 22.50 -49.94 37.80
CA ALA A 2 22.91 -49.38 39.07
C ALA A 2 23.78 -48.14 38.71
N SER A 3 23.62 -47.05 39.46
CA SER A 3 24.72 -46.13 39.79
C SER A 3 25.44 -46.79 41.00
N PRO A 4 26.77 -46.67 41.20
CA PRO A 4 27.42 -45.40 41.58
C PRO A 4 28.90 -45.25 41.14
N GLU A 5 29.42 -44.02 41.19
CA GLU A 5 30.61 -43.74 42.00
C GLU A 5 30.83 -42.23 42.15
N GLU A 6 30.70 -41.79 43.40
CA GLU A 6 31.09 -40.48 43.91
C GLU A 6 32.61 -40.43 44.08
N HIS A 7 33.23 -39.33 43.65
CA HIS A 7 34.48 -38.87 44.24
C HIS A 7 34.32 -37.40 44.68
N ARG A 8 34.28 -37.22 46.00
CA ARG A 8 34.44 -35.95 46.72
C ARG A 8 35.92 -35.67 46.98
N ILE A 9 36.16 -34.41 47.39
CA ILE A 9 37.33 -33.83 48.10
C ILE A 9 38.25 -33.08 47.10
N SER A 10 38.61 -31.79 47.22
CA SER A 10 38.63 -30.82 48.33
C SER A 10 38.79 -29.38 47.80
N ILE A 11 38.28 -28.42 48.58
CA ILE A 11 38.53 -26.97 48.48
C ILE A 11 39.91 -26.64 49.09
N PRO A 12 40.65 -25.65 48.54
CA PRO A 12 41.44 -24.75 49.35
C PRO A 12 40.88 -23.32 49.28
N ASP A 13 40.50 -22.81 50.44
CA ASP A 13 40.33 -21.39 50.71
C ASP A 13 41.70 -20.72 50.66
N HIS A 14 41.84 -19.68 49.82
CA HIS A 14 42.76 -18.59 50.09
C HIS A 14 42.16 -17.25 49.67
N ASN A 15 41.78 -16.48 50.69
CA ASN A 15 41.62 -15.04 50.66
C ASN A 15 42.86 -14.36 50.08
N ALA A 16 42.68 -13.47 49.10
CA ALA A 16 43.39 -12.19 49.01
C ALA A 16 42.78 -11.27 47.92
N GLY A 17 42.11 -10.21 48.39
CA GLY A 17 42.18 -8.86 47.82
C GLY A 17 41.87 -8.64 46.34
N GLY A 18 40.64 -8.22 46.06
CA GLY A 18 40.29 -7.56 44.79
C GLY A 18 38.98 -6.81 44.95
N SER A 19 39.06 -5.50 45.20
CA SER A 19 37.93 -4.58 45.31
C SER A 19 37.11 -4.58 44.01
N GLY A 20 35.98 -5.30 44.02
CA GLY A 20 34.94 -5.20 42.99
C GLY A 20 33.84 -4.28 43.50
N VAL A 21 33.90 -3.00 43.13
CA VAL A 21 32.80 -2.06 43.38
C VAL A 21 31.61 -2.52 42.53
N SER A 22 30.56 -2.97 43.22
CA SER A 22 29.22 -3.13 42.66
C SER A 22 28.65 -1.75 42.34
N VAL A 23 28.58 -1.39 41.05
CA VAL A 23 27.86 -0.20 40.60
C VAL A 23 26.42 -0.61 40.31
N GLY A 24 25.52 -0.27 41.23
CA GLY A 24 24.07 -0.29 41.00
C GLY A 24 23.65 0.75 39.95
N PRO A 25 22.36 0.83 39.59
CA PRO A 25 21.88 1.72 38.54
C PRO A 25 22.09 3.18 38.97
N GLY A 26 23.13 3.80 38.45
CA GLY A 26 23.46 5.20 38.71
C GLY A 26 22.48 6.09 37.97
N ILE A 27 21.65 6.79 38.74
CA ILE A 27 20.99 8.02 38.30
C ILE A 27 22.11 8.99 37.93
N ILE A 28 22.20 9.36 36.65
CA ILE A 28 23.19 10.34 36.19
C ILE A 28 22.74 11.71 36.72
N ASN A 29 23.51 12.25 37.66
CA ASN A 29 23.33 13.60 38.19
C ASN A 29 23.54 14.64 37.06
N GLU A 30 22.70 15.66 37.03
CA GLU A 30 22.79 16.83 36.14
C GLU A 30 24.16 17.56 36.17
N GLU A 31 25.02 17.25 37.14
CA GLU A 31 26.39 17.78 37.24
C GLU A 31 27.36 17.26 36.18
N TYR A 32 27.06 16.17 35.46
CA TYR A 32 27.96 15.64 34.42
C TYR A 32 27.97 16.50 33.13
N LEU A 33 26.96 17.36 32.94
CA LEU A 33 26.90 18.33 31.85
C LEU A 33 27.85 19.53 32.08
N SER A 34 28.26 19.77 33.32
CA SER A 34 29.13 20.89 33.70
C SER A 34 30.63 20.59 33.56
N SER A 35 31.00 19.32 33.37
CA SER A 35 32.39 18.86 33.26
C SER A 35 32.81 18.43 31.85
N LEU A 36 32.00 18.70 30.83
CA LEU A 36 32.37 18.46 29.45
C LEU A 36 33.43 19.49 29.00
N PRO A 37 34.53 19.07 28.34
CA PRO A 37 35.50 19.99 27.78
C PRO A 37 34.81 20.93 26.78
N SER A 38 35.19 22.21 26.82
CA SER A 38 34.47 23.34 26.24
C SER A 38 34.38 23.36 24.71
N ASP A 39 34.90 22.38 23.99
CA ASP A 39 34.70 22.23 22.53
C ASP A 39 35.04 20.79 22.09
N PRO A 40 34.09 20.02 21.51
CA PRO A 40 34.44 18.82 20.76
C PRO A 40 35.13 19.23 19.44
N PRO A 41 36.15 18.50 18.97
CA PRO A 41 37.01 18.92 17.86
C PRO A 41 36.35 18.96 16.47
N ASN A 42 35.06 18.62 16.35
CA ASN A 42 34.33 18.66 15.09
C ASN A 42 32.81 18.84 15.34
N ALA A 43 32.16 19.76 14.62
CA ALA A 43 30.72 20.04 14.67
C ALA A 43 29.84 18.82 14.32
N ASP A 44 30.45 17.80 13.72
CA ASP A 44 29.86 16.50 13.40
C ASP A 44 29.78 15.58 14.60
N GLU A 45 30.82 15.56 15.43
CA GLU A 45 30.86 14.74 16.65
C GLU A 45 29.82 15.23 17.65
N TRP A 46 29.63 16.55 17.73
CA TRP A 46 28.59 17.15 18.55
C TRP A 46 27.19 16.76 18.07
N TRP A 47 26.94 16.79 16.75
CA TRP A 47 25.64 16.40 16.20
C TRP A 47 25.33 14.92 16.45
N ILE A 48 26.31 14.03 16.32
CA ILE A 48 26.15 12.61 16.62
C ILE A 48 25.74 12.42 18.09
N ARG A 49 26.45 13.05 19.03
CA ARG A 49 26.14 12.98 20.46
C ARG A 49 24.76 13.52 20.80
N GLU A 50 24.35 14.61 20.14
CA GLU A 50 23.00 15.16 20.29
C GLU A 50 21.93 14.17 19.82
N MET A 51 22.14 13.49 18.68
CA MET A 51 21.22 12.46 18.20
C MET A 51 21.17 11.26 19.15
N GLU A 52 22.32 10.78 19.65
CA GLU A 52 22.39 9.71 20.65
C GLU A 52 21.60 10.08 21.91
N TYR A 53 21.83 11.29 22.44
CA TYR A 53 21.10 11.82 23.58
C TYR A 53 19.59 11.88 23.33
N ARG A 54 19.14 12.29 22.14
CA ARG A 54 17.71 12.31 21.79
C ARG A 54 17.10 10.91 21.67
N ILE A 55 17.86 9.90 21.26
CA ILE A 55 17.40 8.50 21.23
C ILE A 55 17.21 8.00 22.67
N GLU A 56 18.20 8.24 23.53
CA GLU A 56 18.15 7.88 24.95
C GLU A 56 17.01 8.62 25.68
N ARG A 57 16.86 9.91 25.41
CA ARG A 57 15.81 10.74 25.97
C ARG A 57 14.42 10.38 25.44
N GLY A 58 14.27 10.02 24.16
CA GLY A 58 13.00 9.53 23.62
C GLY A 58 12.52 8.28 24.38
N LEU A 59 13.46 7.38 24.73
CA LEU A 59 13.17 6.27 25.63
C LEU A 59 12.86 6.75 27.06
N ALA A 60 13.57 7.74 27.61
CA ALA A 60 13.30 8.23 28.97
C ALA A 60 11.98 9.02 29.11
N ASP A 61 11.69 9.98 28.23
CA ASP A 61 10.52 10.88 28.31
C ASP A 61 9.19 10.13 28.13
N SER A 62 9.19 9.00 27.40
CA SER A 62 8.02 8.12 27.32
C SER A 62 7.63 7.49 28.67
N THR A 63 8.57 7.39 29.62
CA THR A 63 8.31 6.92 30.99
C THR A 63 7.74 8.00 31.91
N LEU A 64 7.82 9.27 31.52
CA LEU A 64 7.40 10.43 32.31
C LEU A 64 6.01 10.97 31.95
N ARG A 65 5.35 10.47 30.88
CA ARG A 65 3.92 10.76 30.69
C ARG A 65 3.13 10.00 31.75
N PRO A 66 2.56 10.67 32.76
CA PRO A 66 1.76 9.99 33.75
C PRO A 66 0.54 9.43 33.00
N SER A 67 0.33 8.13 33.12
CA SER A 67 -0.97 7.54 32.87
C SER A 67 -1.97 8.18 33.84
N ASN A 68 -2.64 9.24 33.41
CA ASN A 68 -3.90 9.65 34.01
C ASN A 68 -4.97 8.61 33.62
N PHE A 69 -4.80 7.38 34.10
CA PHE A 69 -5.86 6.39 34.13
C PHE A 69 -6.24 6.22 35.59
N LYS A 70 -7.40 6.79 35.93
CA LYS A 70 -8.09 6.37 37.14
C LYS A 70 -8.35 4.88 37.00
N ASP A 71 -7.97 4.16 38.04
CA ASP A 71 -8.28 2.76 38.25
C ASP A 71 -9.81 2.64 38.39
N GLU A 72 -10.49 2.49 37.26
CA GLU A 72 -11.92 2.18 37.22
C GLU A 72 -12.06 0.82 36.55
N THR A 73 -12.25 -0.17 37.41
CA THR A 73 -12.76 -1.50 37.11
C THR A 73 -14.04 -1.41 36.29
N GLU A 74 -13.95 -1.41 34.96
CA GLU A 74 -15.05 -1.73 34.06
C GLU A 74 -14.50 -2.17 32.71
N ASP A 75 -15.01 -3.30 32.20
CA ASP A 75 -14.67 -3.93 30.92
C ASP A 75 -14.91 -3.00 29.71
N LYS A 76 -13.99 -2.07 29.48
CA LYS A 76 -13.83 -1.38 28.20
C LYS A 76 -12.47 -1.75 27.65
N ILE A 77 -12.47 -2.66 26.68
CA ILE A 77 -11.36 -2.88 25.76
C ILE A 77 -10.92 -1.49 25.30
N CYS A 78 -9.72 -1.05 25.68
CA CYS A 78 -9.14 0.22 25.24
C CYS A 78 -9.21 0.27 23.70
N VAL A 79 -10.18 1.00 23.17
CA VAL A 79 -10.15 1.44 21.78
C VAL A 79 -8.97 2.40 21.70
N SER A 80 -7.89 1.96 21.05
CA SER A 80 -6.61 2.67 21.00
C SER A 80 -6.80 4.17 20.73
N THR A 81 -6.18 5.03 21.54
CA THR A 81 -6.23 6.50 21.39
C THR A 81 -5.78 6.95 19.99
N LEU A 82 -4.96 6.13 19.33
CA LEU A 82 -4.55 6.32 17.95
C LEU A 82 -5.73 6.17 16.97
N HIS A 83 -6.58 5.16 17.12
CA HIS A 83 -7.77 4.98 16.27
C HIS A 83 -8.76 6.14 16.40
N GLU A 84 -8.94 6.70 17.61
CA GLU A 84 -9.80 7.87 17.83
C GLU A 84 -9.23 9.13 17.17
N ARG A 85 -7.91 9.34 17.27
CA ARG A 85 -7.18 10.42 16.56
C ARG A 85 -7.30 10.29 15.03
N ILE A 86 -7.20 9.07 14.51
CA ILE A 86 -7.32 8.78 13.07
C ILE A 86 -8.76 9.04 12.60
N SER A 87 -9.74 8.58 13.37
CA SER A 87 -11.17 8.69 13.04
C SER A 87 -11.63 10.15 13.01
N GLN A 88 -11.24 10.96 13.99
CA GLN A 88 -11.55 12.40 14.05
C GLN A 88 -10.98 13.17 12.85
N ARG A 89 -9.80 12.78 12.34
CA ARG A 89 -9.21 13.45 11.18
C ARG A 89 -9.81 13.03 9.84
N ARG A 90 -10.30 11.80 9.72
CA ARG A 90 -10.91 11.32 8.47
C ARG A 90 -12.30 11.89 8.22
N SER A 91 -13.00 12.37 9.26
CA SER A 91 -14.28 13.06 9.09
C SER A 91 -14.14 14.46 8.49
N ASP A 92 -12.94 15.05 8.53
CA ASP A 92 -12.66 16.35 7.98
C ASP A 92 -12.08 16.20 6.56
N THR A 93 -12.75 16.80 5.57
CA THR A 93 -12.31 17.05 4.17
C THR A 93 -12.35 15.93 3.10
N GLU A 94 -13.12 16.19 2.03
CA GLU A 94 -12.95 15.60 0.68
C GLU A 94 -11.57 15.91 0.04
N GLU A 95 -10.79 16.82 0.63
CA GLU A 95 -9.43 17.23 0.22
C GLU A 95 -8.32 16.27 0.70
N GLY A 96 -8.65 15.22 1.47
CA GLY A 96 -7.69 14.29 2.09
C GLY A 96 -7.02 13.24 1.18
N LEU A 97 -7.34 13.19 -0.12
CA LEU A 97 -6.87 12.12 -1.04
C LEU A 97 -5.39 12.25 -1.48
N SER A 98 -4.71 13.32 -1.10
CA SER A 98 -3.27 13.53 -1.41
C SER A 98 -2.45 13.87 -0.16
N ARG A 99 -3.03 13.76 1.05
CA ARG A 99 -2.36 14.12 2.29
C ARG A 99 -2.37 12.93 3.27
N PRO A 100 -1.22 12.58 3.87
CA PRO A 100 -1.18 11.55 4.90
C PRO A 100 -1.94 12.02 6.14
N SER A 101 -2.71 11.11 6.75
CA SER A 101 -3.58 11.40 7.91
C SER A 101 -3.03 10.86 9.23
N VAL A 102 -2.29 9.76 9.15
CA VAL A 102 -1.75 8.97 10.26
C VAL A 102 -0.25 9.20 10.41
N VAL A 103 0.54 8.95 9.35
CA VAL A 103 2.01 9.04 9.40
C VAL A 103 2.59 9.80 8.22
N ARG A 104 3.51 10.72 8.52
CA ARG A 104 4.28 11.47 7.53
C ARG A 104 5.63 10.83 7.32
N ILE A 105 6.09 10.79 6.09
CA ILE A 105 7.35 10.21 5.64
C ILE A 105 7.94 11.16 4.60
N GLY A 106 9.24 11.44 4.73
CA GLY A 106 9.94 12.31 3.80
C GLY A 106 9.65 13.80 4.05
N PRO A 107 10.06 14.67 3.12
CA PRO A 107 10.11 16.11 3.34
C PRO A 107 8.78 16.85 3.09
N PHE A 108 7.89 16.36 2.23
CA PHE A 108 6.78 17.17 1.68
C PHE A 108 5.65 17.47 2.67
N HIS A 109 5.38 16.56 3.61
CA HIS A 109 4.25 16.69 4.54
C HIS A 109 4.63 17.10 5.96
N ARG A 110 5.93 17.32 6.25
CA ARG A 110 6.49 17.51 7.61
C ARG A 110 6.01 18.72 8.41
N TRP A 111 5.21 19.60 7.80
CA TRP A 111 4.62 20.77 8.45
C TRP A 111 3.17 20.56 8.89
N HIS A 112 2.48 19.59 8.30
CA HIS A 112 1.11 19.25 8.73
C HIS A 112 1.16 18.47 10.03
N SER A 113 0.15 18.62 10.87
CA SER A 113 -0.02 17.72 12.01
C SER A 113 -0.23 16.27 11.49
N SER A 114 0.29 15.27 12.17
CA SER A 114 0.00 13.83 11.95
C SER A 114 -0.47 13.18 13.24
N SER A 115 -1.09 12.01 13.15
CA SER A 115 -1.48 11.26 14.35
C SER A 115 -0.26 10.69 15.08
N ILE A 116 0.75 10.26 14.32
CA ILE A 116 2.06 9.83 14.82
C ILE A 116 3.04 11.01 14.80
N SER A 117 3.55 11.39 15.96
CA SER A 117 4.52 12.46 16.23
C SER A 117 5.96 12.04 15.92
N GLU A 118 6.88 13.01 15.88
CA GLU A 118 8.31 12.71 15.73
C GLU A 118 8.89 12.05 16.99
N ASP A 119 8.37 12.38 18.17
CA ASP A 119 8.75 11.74 19.45
C ASP A 119 8.45 10.24 19.43
N GLU A 120 7.28 9.84 18.89
CA GLU A 120 6.93 8.43 18.73
C GLU A 120 7.89 7.70 17.77
N LYS A 121 8.44 8.40 16.76
CA LYS A 121 9.48 7.83 15.87
C LYS A 121 10.83 7.70 16.58
N TRP A 122 11.19 8.65 17.44
CA TRP A 122 12.40 8.54 18.27
C TRP A 122 12.33 7.31 19.19
N VAL A 123 11.17 7.05 19.79
CA VAL A 123 10.93 5.83 20.57
C VAL A 123 11.14 4.58 19.71
N ILE A 124 10.67 4.59 18.45
CA ILE A 124 10.88 3.47 17.52
C ILE A 124 12.36 3.26 17.20
N VAL A 125 13.14 4.33 16.98
CA VAL A 125 14.61 4.22 16.78
C VAL A 125 15.27 3.59 18.00
N GLY A 126 14.94 4.08 19.20
CA GLY A 126 15.46 3.53 20.45
C GLY A 126 15.08 2.06 20.66
N LEU A 127 13.84 1.70 20.35
CA LEU A 127 13.34 0.33 20.41
C LEU A 127 14.06 -0.58 19.41
N MET A 128 14.21 -0.16 18.15
CA MET A 128 14.94 -0.93 17.14
C MET A 128 16.41 -1.10 17.51
N ASN A 129 17.03 -0.05 18.06
CA ASN A 129 18.38 -0.14 18.59
C ASN A 129 18.48 -1.16 19.73
N LEU A 130 17.52 -1.17 20.66
CA LEU A 130 17.50 -2.16 21.74
C LEU A 130 17.33 -3.58 21.20
N LEU A 131 16.38 -3.80 20.27
CA LEU A 131 16.03 -5.13 19.78
C LEU A 131 17.15 -5.78 18.95
N TYR A 132 17.81 -4.99 18.09
CA TYR A 132 18.83 -5.49 17.16
C TYR A 132 20.27 -5.18 17.63
N GLY A 133 20.44 -4.26 18.58
CA GLY A 133 21.73 -3.79 19.08
C GLY A 133 22.54 -3.12 17.97
N LEU A 134 21.99 -2.05 17.42
CA LEU A 134 22.48 -1.35 16.24
C LEU A 134 23.66 -0.44 16.60
N ASP A 135 24.55 -0.22 15.64
CA ASP A 135 25.61 0.78 15.79
C ASP A 135 25.07 2.15 15.34
N LEU A 136 24.36 2.82 16.25
CA LEU A 136 23.73 4.12 16.00
C LEU A 136 24.72 5.16 15.46
N ARG A 137 25.95 5.16 15.96
CA ARG A 137 26.99 6.09 15.51
C ARG A 137 27.36 5.84 14.06
N SER A 138 27.57 4.58 13.68
CA SER A 138 27.80 4.19 12.28
C SER A 138 26.60 4.52 11.39
N CYS A 139 25.38 4.26 11.87
CA CYS A 139 24.14 4.61 11.17
C CYS A 139 24.06 6.12 10.86
N LEU A 140 24.32 6.97 11.85
CA LEU A 140 24.27 8.42 11.71
C LEU A 140 25.30 8.93 10.69
N VAL A 141 26.51 8.38 10.70
CA VAL A 141 27.56 8.70 9.71
C VAL A 141 27.12 8.29 8.30
N ARG A 142 26.56 7.09 8.13
CA ARG A 142 26.06 6.61 6.84
C ARG A 142 24.92 7.50 6.31
N ILE A 143 23.94 7.81 7.16
CA ILE A 143 22.83 8.70 6.81
C ILE A 143 23.34 10.05 6.35
N LYS A 144 24.26 10.65 7.11
CA LYS A 144 24.86 11.93 6.76
C LYS A 144 25.52 11.90 5.37
N ASN A 145 26.26 10.83 5.07
CA ASN A 145 26.90 10.66 3.76
C ASN A 145 25.88 10.49 2.61
N GLN A 146 24.67 10.04 2.90
CA GLN A 146 23.61 9.84 1.91
C GLN A 146 22.68 11.04 1.73
N VAL A 147 22.74 12.07 2.60
CA VAL A 147 21.86 13.26 2.54
C VAL A 147 21.83 13.87 1.14
N ALA A 148 22.99 14.13 0.54
CA ALA A 148 23.07 14.77 -0.77
C ALA A 148 22.45 13.91 -1.88
N ASN A 149 22.74 12.61 -1.88
CA ASN A 149 22.17 11.66 -2.84
C ASN A 149 20.66 11.55 -2.67
N ALA A 150 20.17 11.37 -1.45
CA ALA A 150 18.74 11.31 -1.14
C ALA A 150 18.02 12.60 -1.54
N ARG A 151 18.57 13.77 -1.19
CA ARG A 151 18.02 15.08 -1.55
C ARG A 151 17.92 15.26 -3.06
N SER A 152 18.90 14.77 -3.83
CA SER A 152 18.88 14.86 -5.30
C SER A 152 17.76 14.04 -5.97
N ARG A 153 17.15 13.08 -5.24
CA ARG A 153 16.00 12.31 -5.72
C ARG A 153 14.67 13.05 -5.61
N TYR A 154 14.64 14.15 -4.86
CA TYR A 154 13.46 15.00 -4.75
C TYR A 154 13.52 16.13 -5.76
N ASN A 155 12.44 16.29 -6.54
CA ASN A 155 12.34 17.41 -7.46
C ASN A 155 11.96 18.68 -6.70
N ILE A 156 12.90 19.61 -6.59
CA ILE A 156 12.71 20.89 -5.87
C ILE A 156 11.65 21.76 -6.54
N ASP A 157 11.42 21.62 -7.85
CA ASP A 157 10.36 22.35 -8.56
C ASP A 157 8.97 21.76 -8.30
N GLU A 158 8.86 20.47 -7.93
CA GLU A 158 7.60 19.87 -7.45
C GLU A 158 7.27 20.30 -6.02
N LEU A 159 8.29 20.47 -5.15
CA LEU A 159 8.13 21.15 -3.86
C LEU A 159 7.53 22.56 -4.04
N GLN A 160 7.73 23.22 -5.19
CA GLN A 160 7.13 24.51 -5.51
C GLN A 160 5.73 24.38 -6.13
N ARG A 161 5.50 23.43 -7.06
CA ARG A 161 4.22 23.26 -7.77
C ARG A 161 3.08 22.77 -6.88
N PHE A 162 3.33 21.85 -5.92
CA PHE A 162 2.31 21.43 -4.96
C PHE A 162 1.89 22.57 -4.00
N ARG A 163 2.73 23.60 -3.84
CA ARG A 163 2.48 24.77 -2.97
C ARG A 163 1.66 25.89 -3.63
N CYS A 164 1.60 25.97 -4.97
CA CYS A 164 0.94 27.11 -5.65
C CYS A 164 -0.57 26.97 -5.88
N ILE A 165 -1.21 25.83 -5.56
CA ILE A 165 -2.61 25.62 -5.95
C ILE A 165 -3.61 25.72 -4.79
N LYS A 166 -3.27 25.44 -3.52
CA LYS A 166 -4.34 25.24 -2.51
C LYS A 166 -4.26 25.88 -1.13
N ASP A 167 -3.10 26.30 -0.61
CA ASP A 167 -3.04 27.00 0.68
C ASP A 167 -1.87 28.01 0.71
N PRO A 168 -2.10 29.34 0.73
CA PRO A 168 -1.02 30.31 0.90
C PRO A 168 -0.59 30.30 2.37
N ILE A 169 0.37 29.46 2.70
CA ILE A 169 1.11 29.54 3.95
C ILE A 169 1.76 30.93 4.07
N SER A 170 1.83 31.46 5.30
CA SER A 170 2.50 32.74 5.60
C SER A 170 3.95 32.76 5.07
N PRO A 171 4.43 33.87 4.47
CA PRO A 171 5.80 34.01 3.99
C PRO A 171 6.90 33.67 5.01
N TYR A 172 6.56 33.67 6.31
CA TYR A 172 7.47 33.37 7.41
C TYR A 172 7.74 31.86 7.56
N GLU A 173 6.71 31.01 7.48
CA GLU A 173 6.86 29.53 7.56
C GLU A 173 7.62 28.99 6.34
N MET A 174 7.46 29.63 5.18
CA MET A 174 8.19 29.33 3.95
C MET A 174 9.72 29.51 4.09
N SER A 175 10.20 30.37 5.00
CA SER A 175 11.62 30.64 5.22
C SER A 175 12.31 29.57 6.08
N ASP A 176 11.61 29.05 7.09
CA ASP A 176 12.11 28.04 8.02
C ASP A 176 12.14 26.62 7.39
N GLU A 177 11.18 26.32 6.50
CA GLU A 177 11.13 25.05 5.78
C GLU A 177 12.22 24.90 4.71
N ARG A 178 12.49 26.00 3.99
CA ARG A 178 13.62 26.06 3.07
C ARG A 178 14.90 25.81 3.87
N SER A 179 15.04 26.50 5.00
CA SER A 179 16.16 26.28 5.93
C SER A 179 16.28 24.81 6.34
N ARG A 180 15.20 24.14 6.77
CA ARG A 180 15.22 22.72 7.21
C ARG A 180 15.48 21.72 6.08
N PHE A 181 14.96 21.92 4.87
CA PHE A 181 15.23 21.03 3.74
C PHE A 181 16.68 21.14 3.24
N TYR A 182 17.24 22.35 3.24
CA TYR A 182 18.64 22.60 2.90
C TYR A 182 19.61 22.33 4.06
N ASN A 183 19.13 22.25 5.30
CA ASN A 183 19.94 21.87 6.45
C ASN A 183 20.19 20.35 6.43
N ASP A 184 21.44 19.98 6.21
CA ASP A 184 21.87 18.58 6.18
C ASP A 184 21.56 17.83 7.48
N LYS A 185 21.65 18.49 8.64
CA LYS A 185 21.36 17.87 9.94
C LYS A 185 19.87 17.53 10.09
N SER A 186 19.00 18.48 9.77
CA SER A 186 17.54 18.26 9.83
C SER A 186 17.07 17.26 8.79
N PHE A 187 17.68 17.25 7.60
CA PHE A 187 17.37 16.26 6.57
C PHE A 187 17.88 14.86 6.94
N ALA A 188 19.07 14.75 7.55
CA ALA A 188 19.59 13.49 8.08
C ALA A 188 18.70 12.93 9.19
N GLU A 189 18.27 13.77 10.12
CA GLU A 189 17.30 13.39 11.16
C GLU A 189 15.99 12.87 10.54
N MET A 190 15.50 13.55 9.49
CA MET A 190 14.31 13.10 8.77
C MET A 190 14.47 11.69 8.21
N LEU A 191 15.58 11.45 7.50
CA LEU A 191 15.88 10.15 6.90
C LEU A 191 15.99 9.09 7.98
N LEU A 192 16.68 9.36 9.09
CA LEU A 192 16.81 8.44 10.22
C LEU A 192 15.43 8.00 10.72
N LEU A 193 14.62 8.96 11.17
CA LEU A 193 13.32 8.66 11.80
C LEU A 193 12.38 7.93 10.85
N ASP A 194 12.33 8.36 9.59
CA ASP A 194 11.38 7.81 8.61
C ASP A 194 11.83 6.44 8.10
N SER A 195 13.14 6.23 7.91
CA SER A 195 13.69 4.91 7.56
C SER A 195 13.45 3.89 8.66
N TYR A 196 13.74 4.25 9.92
CA TYR A 196 13.50 3.36 11.06
C TYR A 196 12.00 3.09 11.28
N PHE A 197 11.14 4.09 11.12
CA PHE A 197 9.69 3.89 11.18
C PHE A 197 9.22 2.87 10.12
N ILE A 198 9.66 3.01 8.87
CA ILE A 198 9.30 2.07 7.81
C ILE A 198 9.83 0.67 8.13
N LEU A 199 11.11 0.54 8.51
CA LEU A 199 11.69 -0.75 8.86
C LEU A 199 10.95 -1.41 10.03
N PHE A 200 10.58 -0.64 11.05
CA PHE A 200 9.76 -1.12 12.15
C PHE A 200 8.42 -1.69 11.65
N MET A 201 7.68 -0.93 10.84
CA MET A 201 6.38 -1.37 10.31
C MET A 201 6.49 -2.63 9.42
N LEU A 202 7.58 -2.75 8.65
CA LEU A 202 7.78 -3.86 7.73
C LEU A 202 8.25 -5.15 8.43
N THR A 203 9.11 -5.02 9.44
CA THR A 203 9.85 -6.15 10.02
C THR A 203 9.24 -6.64 11.32
N ILE A 204 8.70 -5.74 12.15
CA ILE A 204 8.18 -6.08 13.47
C ILE A 204 6.74 -6.59 13.38
N LYS A 205 6.54 -7.82 13.86
CA LYS A 205 5.20 -8.44 13.94
C LYS A 205 4.93 -8.95 15.35
N LEU A 206 3.69 -8.82 15.82
CA LEU A 206 3.24 -9.50 17.03
C LEU A 206 2.82 -10.93 16.67
N ARG A 207 3.33 -11.91 17.42
CA ARG A 207 2.86 -13.29 17.41
C ARG A 207 2.24 -13.61 18.76
N GLU A 208 0.99 -14.06 18.75
CA GLU A 208 0.30 -14.60 19.93
C GLU A 208 0.93 -15.94 20.33
N GLY A 209 1.41 -16.02 21.57
CA GLY A 209 1.94 -17.23 22.18
C GLY A 209 0.97 -17.80 23.23
N PRO A 210 1.32 -18.95 23.86
CA PRO A 210 0.43 -19.63 24.81
C PRO A 210 0.11 -18.83 26.08
N THR A 211 0.96 -17.85 26.42
CA THR A 211 0.86 -17.07 27.66
C THR A 211 0.86 -15.56 27.45
N ASP A 212 1.38 -15.06 26.33
CA ASP A 212 1.45 -13.62 25.98
C ASP A 212 1.85 -13.45 24.50
N TYR A 213 1.90 -12.21 24.01
CA TYR A 213 2.45 -11.84 22.71
C TYR A 213 3.98 -11.87 22.69
N THR A 214 4.56 -11.99 21.49
CA THR A 214 6.00 -11.90 21.26
C THR A 214 6.28 -11.09 20.00
N LEU A 215 7.39 -10.36 19.98
CA LEU A 215 7.84 -9.64 18.78
C LEU A 215 8.63 -10.59 17.86
N MET A 216 8.40 -10.47 16.57
CA MET A 216 9.12 -11.16 15.52
C MET A 216 9.89 -10.17 14.63
N PRO A 217 11.08 -10.56 14.13
CA PRO A 217 11.81 -11.81 14.39
C PRO A 217 12.29 -11.94 15.86
N PRO A 218 12.57 -13.17 16.35
CA PRO A 218 13.01 -13.36 17.73
C PRO A 218 14.40 -12.72 17.91
N THR A 219 14.55 -11.90 18.95
CA THR A 219 15.78 -11.15 19.19
C THR A 219 16.94 -12.09 19.55
N PRO A 220 18.11 -11.98 18.90
CA PRO A 220 19.27 -12.82 19.22
C PRO A 220 19.89 -12.53 20.59
N LYS A 221 19.65 -11.35 21.18
CA LYS A 221 20.28 -10.88 22.43
C LYS A 221 19.40 -11.01 23.67
N PHE A 222 18.08 -11.08 23.55
CA PHE A 222 17.17 -11.16 24.70
C PHE A 222 16.52 -12.54 24.80
N THR A 223 16.94 -13.30 25.82
CA THR A 223 16.37 -14.60 26.19
C THR A 223 15.10 -14.50 27.06
N LYS A 224 14.71 -13.28 27.47
CA LYS A 224 13.47 -12.99 28.17
C LYS A 224 12.55 -12.18 27.26
N GLU A 225 11.25 -12.48 27.29
CA GLU A 225 10.18 -11.88 26.47
C GLU A 225 10.39 -10.35 26.30
N PRO A 226 10.70 -9.86 25.08
CA PRO A 226 11.01 -8.45 24.82
C PRO A 226 9.92 -7.50 25.32
N LEU A 227 8.67 -7.96 25.27
CA LEU A 227 7.52 -7.25 25.79
C LEU A 227 7.65 -6.98 27.29
N LYS A 228 8.01 -7.96 28.13
CA LYS A 228 8.18 -7.75 29.58
C LYS A 228 9.31 -6.77 29.93
N LEU A 229 10.36 -6.70 29.12
CA LEU A 229 11.44 -5.71 29.27
C LEU A 229 10.99 -4.28 28.94
N LEU A 230 9.95 -4.15 28.12
CA LEU A 230 9.39 -2.90 27.64
C LEU A 230 8.18 -2.45 28.47
N GLN A 231 8.10 -2.87 29.75
CA GLN A 231 6.92 -2.69 30.60
C GLN A 231 6.46 -1.22 30.76
N GLY A 232 7.38 -0.25 30.62
CA GLY A 232 7.08 1.19 30.62
C GLY A 232 6.71 1.80 29.25
N TYR A 233 6.92 1.06 28.15
CA TYR A 233 6.86 1.55 26.77
C TYR A 233 5.64 1.02 25.98
N HIS A 234 4.94 0.02 26.54
CA HIS A 234 3.97 -0.81 25.83
C HIS A 234 2.92 -0.08 25.02
N PHE A 235 2.29 0.95 25.57
CA PHE A 235 1.07 1.49 24.95
C PHE A 235 1.34 2.10 23.58
N THR A 236 2.43 2.85 23.42
CA THR A 236 2.68 3.60 22.19
C THR A 236 3.02 2.69 21.00
N PHE A 237 3.96 1.77 21.14
CA PHE A 237 4.36 0.92 20.00
C PHE A 237 3.32 -0.17 19.71
N LEU A 238 2.65 -0.71 20.74
CA LEU A 238 1.56 -1.66 20.52
C LEU A 238 0.41 -0.99 19.77
N ASP A 239 0.04 0.24 20.14
CA ASP A 239 -0.96 1.03 19.40
C ASP A 239 -0.56 1.18 17.93
N ILE A 240 0.71 1.48 17.64
CA ILE A 240 1.21 1.60 16.25
C ILE A 240 1.12 0.25 15.51
N ILE A 241 1.52 -0.86 16.13
CA ILE A 241 1.47 -2.19 15.50
C ILE A 241 0.02 -2.62 15.26
N PHE A 242 -0.88 -2.40 16.22
CA PHE A 242 -2.30 -2.75 16.09
C PHE A 242 -3.01 -1.92 15.01
N ASN A 243 -2.61 -0.66 14.82
CA ASN A 243 -3.17 0.22 13.80
C ASN A 243 -2.42 0.17 12.46
N LYS A 244 -1.64 -0.89 12.18
CA LYS A 244 -0.88 -1.01 10.93
C LYS A 244 -1.73 -0.90 9.66
N GLU A 245 -2.98 -1.38 9.68
CA GLU A 245 -3.89 -1.33 8.53
C GLU A 245 -4.34 0.11 8.22
N GLU A 246 -4.37 0.98 9.24
CA GLU A 246 -4.65 2.41 9.10
C GLU A 246 -3.44 3.20 8.59
N ILE A 247 -2.23 2.77 8.99
CA ILE A 247 -0.95 3.39 8.65
C ILE A 247 -0.53 3.06 7.21
N ALA A 248 -0.79 1.83 6.77
CA ALA A 248 -0.26 1.32 5.51
C ALA A 248 -0.67 2.14 4.26
N PRO A 249 -1.91 2.68 4.14
CA PRO A 249 -2.26 3.54 3.00
C PRO A 249 -1.46 4.83 2.92
N ASP A 250 -1.09 5.45 4.06
CA ASP A 250 -0.26 6.65 4.08
C ASP A 250 1.15 6.38 3.54
N LEU A 251 1.69 5.18 3.77
CA LEU A 251 2.99 4.74 3.21
C LEU A 251 2.96 4.54 1.69
N LEU A 252 1.77 4.64 1.06
CA LEU A 252 1.56 4.52 -0.39
C LEU A 252 1.14 5.85 -1.04
N ILE A 253 1.22 6.97 -0.32
CA ILE A 253 1.00 8.30 -0.89
C ILE A 253 2.25 8.76 -1.66
N VAL A 254 2.08 9.29 -2.86
CA VAL A 254 3.17 9.61 -3.80
C VAL A 254 4.18 10.62 -3.24
N ASP A 255 3.68 11.62 -2.51
CA ASP A 255 4.51 12.65 -1.88
C ASP A 255 4.93 12.29 -0.44
N ASN A 256 4.51 11.13 0.07
CA ASN A 256 4.84 10.62 1.40
C ASN A 256 5.85 9.47 1.31
N GLN A 257 6.91 9.66 0.53
CA GLN A 257 7.89 8.63 0.21
C GLN A 257 9.31 9.06 0.61
N ILE A 258 10.10 8.07 1.00
CA ILE A 258 11.57 8.14 0.98
C ILE A 258 12.11 7.18 -0.09
N PRO A 259 13.21 7.50 -0.77
CA PRO A 259 13.76 6.61 -1.78
C PRO A 259 14.15 5.26 -1.19
N PHE A 260 13.74 4.16 -1.83
CA PHE A 260 14.10 2.78 -1.45
C PHE A 260 15.62 2.58 -1.47
N PHE A 261 16.27 3.20 -2.47
CA PHE A 261 17.73 3.29 -2.63
C PHE A 261 18.38 4.43 -1.85
N VAL A 262 17.69 5.06 -0.89
CA VAL A 262 18.49 5.67 0.18
C VAL A 262 19.14 4.48 0.84
N ILE A 263 20.41 4.28 0.49
CA ILE A 263 21.34 3.28 0.96
C ILE A 263 21.15 3.02 2.47
N VAL A 264 20.72 4.02 3.24
CA VAL A 264 20.21 3.92 4.61
C VAL A 264 19.21 2.79 4.82
N ILE A 265 18.10 2.65 4.09
CA ILE A 265 17.13 1.58 4.37
C ILE A 265 17.74 0.21 4.07
N GLU A 266 18.49 0.06 2.97
CA GLU A 266 19.15 -1.20 2.60
C GLU A 266 20.29 -1.55 3.58
N GLU A 267 21.17 -0.61 3.91
CA GLU A 267 22.26 -0.76 4.88
C GLU A 267 21.74 -1.00 6.30
N LEU A 268 20.73 -0.25 6.74
CA LEU A 268 20.10 -0.47 8.04
C LEU A 268 19.42 -1.84 8.05
N PHE A 269 18.80 -2.26 6.94
CA PHE A 269 18.19 -3.57 6.83
C PHE A 269 19.22 -4.71 6.89
N GLU A 270 20.38 -4.55 6.25
CA GLU A 270 21.49 -5.50 6.33
C GLU A 270 21.94 -5.71 7.79
N GLU A 271 21.95 -4.65 8.61
CA GLU A 271 22.28 -4.75 10.04
C GLU A 271 21.26 -5.56 10.86
N LEU A 272 20.00 -5.61 10.43
CA LEU A 272 18.96 -6.40 11.09
C LEU A 272 19.16 -7.91 10.91
N ASN A 273 20.01 -8.35 9.98
CA ASN A 273 20.31 -9.77 9.68
C ASN A 273 19.04 -10.64 9.48
N LEU A 274 18.09 -10.13 8.70
CA LEU A 274 16.80 -10.80 8.45
C LEU A 274 16.91 -11.90 7.39
N ASP A 275 15.96 -12.84 7.42
CA ASP A 275 15.93 -14.06 6.61
C ASP A 275 15.48 -13.87 5.15
N LYS A 276 14.89 -12.71 4.84
CA LYS A 276 14.33 -12.37 3.53
C LYS A 276 14.81 -11.00 3.09
N PRO A 277 14.81 -10.67 1.79
CA PRO A 277 15.09 -9.32 1.33
C PRO A 277 13.95 -8.34 1.71
N LEU A 278 14.30 -7.06 1.88
CA LEU A 278 13.37 -6.00 2.31
C LEU A 278 12.09 -5.92 1.46
N TYR A 279 12.20 -6.11 0.14
CA TYR A 279 11.04 -6.02 -0.74
C TYR A 279 10.00 -7.11 -0.44
N GLU A 280 10.40 -8.29 0.03
CA GLU A 280 9.45 -9.34 0.43
C GLU A 280 8.67 -8.93 1.68
N TYR A 281 9.36 -8.37 2.69
CA TYR A 281 8.70 -7.80 3.88
C TYR A 281 7.70 -6.71 3.53
N ALA A 282 8.05 -5.82 2.59
CA ALA A 282 7.14 -4.79 2.10
C ALA A 282 5.91 -5.38 1.38
N LEU A 283 6.09 -6.40 0.53
CA LEU A 283 4.97 -7.04 -0.16
C LEU A 283 4.05 -7.80 0.81
N GLU A 284 4.60 -8.48 1.81
CA GLU A 284 3.82 -9.11 2.88
C GLU A 284 3.04 -8.07 3.69
N PHE A 285 3.66 -6.93 4.01
CA PHE A 285 3.00 -5.85 4.75
C PHE A 285 1.78 -5.29 3.99
N PHE A 286 1.87 -5.17 2.67
CA PHE A 286 0.79 -4.66 1.82
C PHE A 286 -0.09 -5.74 1.19
N GLU A 287 0.02 -7.01 1.60
CA GLU A 287 -0.69 -8.14 0.99
C GLU A 287 -2.21 -7.92 0.98
N ARG A 288 -2.74 -7.40 2.10
CA ARG A 288 -4.18 -7.16 2.30
C ARG A 288 -4.71 -5.90 1.62
N ILE A 289 -3.83 -5.02 1.14
CA ILE A 289 -4.24 -3.82 0.41
C ILE A 289 -4.62 -4.19 -1.02
N HIS A 290 -5.73 -3.64 -1.49
CA HIS A 290 -6.24 -3.83 -2.85
C HIS A 290 -5.79 -2.69 -3.76
N PRO A 291 -5.56 -2.92 -5.06
CA PRO A 291 -5.83 -4.15 -5.84
C PRO A 291 -4.86 -5.29 -5.50
N ARG A 292 -5.26 -6.58 -5.48
CA ARG A 292 -4.45 -7.75 -4.99
C ARG A 292 -3.15 -8.02 -5.78
N LEU A 293 -2.18 -8.71 -5.19
CA LEU A 293 -0.92 -9.09 -5.88
C LEU A 293 -1.20 -9.80 -7.22
N ALA A 294 -0.47 -9.42 -8.27
CA ALA A 294 -0.45 -10.21 -9.50
C ALA A 294 0.28 -11.53 -9.19
N LEU A 295 -0.34 -12.68 -9.51
CA LEU A 295 0.39 -13.96 -9.45
C LEU A 295 1.55 -13.89 -10.42
N ARG A 296 2.77 -13.86 -9.88
CA ARG A 296 4.02 -13.96 -10.65
C ARG A 296 4.64 -15.31 -10.32
N SER A 297 5.06 -16.05 -11.34
CA SER A 297 6.24 -16.89 -11.13
C SER A 297 7.38 -15.92 -10.84
N ILE A 298 8.00 -16.05 -9.68
CA ILE A 298 9.20 -15.28 -9.33
C ILE A 298 10.33 -15.88 -10.20
N ASP A 299 10.30 -15.62 -11.51
CA ASP A 299 11.29 -16.14 -12.44
C ASP A 299 12.51 -15.23 -12.46
N GLN A 300 13.54 -15.68 -11.75
CA GLN A 300 14.99 -15.68 -12.01
C GLN A 300 15.74 -14.42 -12.51
N HIS A 301 15.10 -13.27 -12.70
CA HIS A 301 15.80 -12.02 -13.00
C HIS A 301 15.73 -11.07 -11.82
N SER A 302 16.90 -10.53 -11.43
CA SER A 302 17.04 -9.59 -10.32
C SER A 302 15.91 -8.56 -10.36
N PRO A 303 15.20 -8.34 -9.24
CA PRO A 303 14.09 -7.41 -9.22
C PRO A 303 14.54 -6.04 -9.71
N PRO A 304 13.73 -5.32 -10.51
CA PRO A 304 14.09 -3.98 -10.93
C PRO A 304 14.34 -3.10 -9.71
N LYS A 305 15.31 -2.18 -9.82
CA LYS A 305 15.58 -1.20 -8.78
C LYS A 305 14.33 -0.33 -8.55
N PHE A 306 13.61 -0.54 -7.44
CA PHE A 306 12.45 0.23 -7.01
C PHE A 306 12.80 1.62 -6.48
N LEU A 307 11.98 2.62 -6.78
CA LEU A 307 12.26 4.00 -6.38
C LEU A 307 11.89 4.25 -4.92
N HIS A 308 10.77 3.69 -4.46
CA HIS A 308 10.18 3.84 -3.13
C HIS A 308 9.06 2.80 -2.95
N LEU A 309 8.40 2.75 -1.79
CA LEU A 309 7.36 1.76 -1.45
C LEU A 309 6.20 1.74 -2.44
N LEU A 310 5.69 2.91 -2.83
CA LEU A 310 4.61 3.00 -3.83
C LEU A 310 5.04 2.41 -5.20
N HIS A 311 6.30 2.58 -5.62
CA HIS A 311 6.78 1.97 -6.86
C HIS A 311 6.81 0.44 -6.73
N LEU A 312 7.33 -0.11 -5.62
CA LEU A 312 7.31 -1.56 -5.37
C LEU A 312 5.87 -2.10 -5.34
N PHE A 313 4.96 -1.40 -4.65
CA PHE A 313 3.55 -1.75 -4.59
C PHE A 313 2.93 -1.76 -5.99
N HIS A 314 3.05 -0.67 -6.74
CA HIS A 314 2.55 -0.57 -8.11
C HIS A 314 3.12 -1.69 -8.99
N TRP A 315 4.44 -1.89 -8.94
CA TRP A 315 5.11 -2.95 -9.68
C TRP A 315 4.49 -4.31 -9.37
N SER A 316 4.22 -4.64 -8.11
CA SER A 316 3.60 -5.91 -7.73
C SER A 316 2.17 -6.16 -8.25
N ARG A 317 1.44 -5.10 -8.66
CA ARG A 317 0.04 -5.18 -9.10
C ARG A 317 -0.11 -5.11 -10.63
N VAL A 318 0.94 -4.73 -11.35
CA VAL A 318 0.91 -4.54 -12.80
C VAL A 318 1.57 -5.73 -13.53
N PRO A 319 1.01 -6.22 -14.66
CA PRO A 319 1.62 -7.30 -15.42
C PRO A 319 3.00 -6.90 -15.98
N GLN A 320 3.92 -7.86 -16.10
CA GLN A 320 5.30 -7.58 -16.52
C GLN A 320 5.40 -7.02 -17.95
N ASN A 321 4.57 -7.50 -18.88
CA ASN A 321 4.57 -7.00 -20.26
C ASN A 321 4.19 -5.52 -20.33
N LYS A 322 3.42 -4.99 -19.37
CA LYS A 322 3.01 -3.57 -19.33
C LYS A 322 4.13 -2.61 -18.94
N TYR A 323 5.18 -3.12 -18.30
CA TYR A 323 6.42 -2.37 -18.05
C TYR A 323 7.40 -2.43 -19.24
N ILE A 324 7.31 -3.46 -20.09
CA ILE A 324 8.26 -3.74 -21.17
C ILE A 324 7.76 -3.22 -22.53
N GLU A 325 6.46 -3.36 -22.83
CA GLU A 325 5.83 -3.03 -24.13
C GLU A 325 6.02 -1.55 -24.55
N LEU A 326 6.20 -0.64 -23.59
CA LEU A 326 6.36 0.80 -23.87
C LEU A 326 7.77 1.19 -24.33
N ILE A 327 8.77 0.31 -24.20
CA ILE A 327 10.14 0.56 -24.70
C ILE A 327 10.24 0.27 -26.20
N ILE A 328 9.35 -0.57 -26.75
CA ILE A 328 9.48 -1.15 -28.11
C ILE A 328 8.53 -0.50 -29.12
N SER A 329 7.49 0.21 -28.70
CA SER A 329 6.46 0.71 -29.61
C SER A 329 6.34 2.25 -29.62
N PRO A 330 6.90 2.94 -30.62
CA PRO A 330 6.59 4.33 -30.88
C PRO A 330 5.40 4.37 -31.85
N SER A 331 4.17 4.45 -31.35
CA SER A 331 3.05 4.88 -32.20
C SER A 331 2.39 6.15 -31.62
N PRO A 332 2.38 7.26 -32.38
CA PRO A 332 1.83 8.53 -31.95
C PRO A 332 0.38 8.61 -32.41
N GLN A 333 -0.54 8.15 -31.58
CA GLN A 333 -1.94 8.57 -31.66
C GLN A 333 -2.39 8.91 -30.25
N GLN A 334 -2.23 10.18 -29.89
CA GLN A 334 -3.04 10.79 -28.84
C GLN A 334 -4.47 10.83 -29.40
N LEU A 335 -5.26 9.78 -29.13
CA LEU A 335 -6.71 9.90 -29.24
C LEU A 335 -7.22 10.31 -27.87
N ASP A 336 -7.95 11.42 -27.86
CA ASP A 336 -8.48 12.03 -26.65
C ASP A 336 -9.48 11.06 -25.99
N VAL A 337 -9.32 10.80 -24.69
CA VAL A 337 -10.18 9.87 -23.93
C VAL A 337 -11.65 10.30 -24.04
N PHE A 338 -11.90 11.59 -24.19
CA PHE A 338 -13.21 12.22 -24.21
C PHE A 338 -14.05 11.90 -25.47
N ASP A 339 -13.42 11.83 -26.65
CA ASP A 339 -14.09 11.42 -27.90
C ASP A 339 -14.52 9.94 -27.85
N TRP A 340 -13.89 9.15 -26.98
CA TRP A 340 -14.14 7.72 -26.85
C TRP A 340 -15.15 7.37 -25.74
N VAL A 341 -15.10 8.06 -24.58
CA VAL A 341 -16.09 7.92 -23.50
C VAL A 341 -17.50 8.21 -24.01
N SER A 342 -17.65 9.18 -24.92
CA SER A 342 -18.93 9.54 -25.53
C SER A 342 -19.46 8.50 -26.53
N GLN A 343 -18.64 7.55 -26.98
CA GLN A 343 -18.99 6.55 -27.99
C GLN A 343 -19.04 5.11 -27.46
N THR A 344 -18.73 4.89 -26.19
CA THR A 344 -18.68 3.55 -25.59
C THR A 344 -19.84 3.33 -24.64
N LEU A 345 -20.42 2.14 -24.75
CA LEU A 345 -21.64 1.76 -24.07
C LEU A 345 -21.38 1.40 -22.60
N ASN A 346 -22.32 1.75 -21.73
CA ASN A 346 -22.26 1.37 -20.32
C ASN A 346 -22.49 -0.15 -20.13
N ALA A 347 -22.33 -0.63 -18.90
CA ALA A 347 -22.40 -2.07 -18.63
C ALA A 347 -23.79 -2.67 -18.98
N MET A 348 -24.87 -1.93 -18.75
CA MET A 348 -26.22 -2.36 -19.08
C MET A 348 -26.48 -2.40 -20.59
N GLU A 349 -26.08 -1.39 -21.34
CA GLU A 349 -26.17 -1.38 -22.81
C GLU A 349 -25.35 -2.51 -23.44
N LEU A 350 -24.13 -2.74 -22.94
CA LEU A 350 -23.32 -3.88 -23.37
C LEU A 350 -23.99 -5.21 -23.06
N ARG A 351 -24.64 -5.33 -21.91
CA ARG A 351 -25.43 -6.51 -21.57
C ARG A 351 -26.57 -6.72 -22.56
N GLU A 352 -27.27 -5.68 -22.97
CA GLU A 352 -28.36 -5.79 -23.97
C GLU A 352 -27.87 -6.31 -25.33
N SER A 353 -26.60 -6.09 -25.68
CA SER A 353 -25.97 -6.61 -26.90
C SER A 353 -25.31 -8.00 -26.75
N ALA A 354 -25.80 -8.84 -25.84
CA ALA A 354 -25.23 -10.16 -25.52
C ALA A 354 -23.77 -10.12 -25.00
N THR A 355 -23.39 -9.06 -24.28
CA THR A 355 -22.11 -9.06 -23.56
C THR A 355 -22.30 -9.58 -22.14
N LEU A 356 -21.51 -10.58 -21.76
CA LEU A 356 -21.47 -11.12 -20.41
C LEU A 356 -20.29 -10.54 -19.64
N PHE A 357 -20.55 -10.20 -18.38
CA PHE A 357 -19.51 -9.82 -17.44
C PHE A 357 -19.17 -11.01 -16.55
N GLU A 358 -17.91 -11.42 -16.59
CA GLU A 358 -17.39 -12.56 -15.86
C GLU A 358 -16.20 -12.14 -15.01
N LYS A 359 -16.18 -12.63 -13.76
CA LYS A 359 -15.02 -12.46 -12.89
C LYS A 359 -13.83 -13.23 -13.47
N LYS A 360 -12.70 -12.55 -13.64
CA LYS A 360 -11.45 -13.19 -14.05
C LYS A 360 -10.90 -14.01 -12.87
N THR A 361 -10.86 -15.34 -13.01
CA THR A 361 -10.34 -16.24 -11.96
C THR A 361 -8.83 -16.15 -11.87
N SER A 362 -8.31 -16.04 -10.64
CA SER A 362 -6.95 -15.64 -10.24
C SER A 362 -5.78 -16.54 -10.72
N GLY A 363 -5.99 -17.46 -11.67
CA GLY A 363 -4.98 -18.46 -12.03
C GLY A 363 -3.74 -17.93 -12.75
N SER A 364 -3.80 -16.76 -13.41
CA SER A 364 -2.67 -16.26 -14.22
C SER A 364 -2.72 -14.77 -14.60
N SER A 365 -3.63 -13.98 -14.03
CA SER A 365 -3.90 -12.63 -14.54
C SER A 365 -3.75 -11.54 -13.47
N SER A 366 -3.21 -10.40 -13.89
CA SER A 366 -3.02 -9.23 -13.03
C SER A 366 -4.35 -8.71 -12.49
N PRO A 367 -4.36 -8.15 -11.27
CA PRO A 367 -5.53 -7.57 -10.61
C PRO A 367 -6.17 -6.39 -11.34
N LEU A 368 -5.51 -5.84 -12.36
CA LEU A 368 -5.97 -4.68 -13.14
C LEU A 368 -6.13 -5.00 -14.63
N ASP A 369 -5.88 -6.26 -15.03
CA ASP A 369 -5.90 -6.67 -16.43
C ASP A 369 -7.29 -7.12 -16.88
N ILE A 370 -7.93 -6.29 -17.70
CA ILE A 370 -9.25 -6.53 -18.29
C ILE A 370 -9.08 -7.08 -19.70
N THR A 371 -9.89 -8.06 -20.08
CA THR A 371 -9.85 -8.64 -21.42
C THR A 371 -11.25 -8.81 -21.99
N PHE A 372 -11.41 -8.55 -23.27
CA PHE A 372 -12.63 -8.82 -24.02
C PHE A 372 -12.37 -9.88 -25.08
N HIS A 373 -13.26 -10.86 -25.21
CA HIS A 373 -13.21 -11.81 -26.32
C HIS A 373 -14.61 -12.34 -26.66
N ARG A 374 -14.74 -12.93 -27.85
CA ARG A 374 -15.96 -13.63 -28.27
C ARG A 374 -15.86 -15.10 -27.90
N ARG A 375 -16.92 -15.70 -27.36
CA ARG A 375 -16.89 -17.15 -27.04
C ARG A 375 -16.64 -17.97 -28.30
N TRP A 376 -15.68 -18.89 -28.25
CA TRP A 376 -15.25 -19.65 -29.42
C TRP A 376 -16.38 -20.48 -30.05
N PHE A 377 -17.24 -21.08 -29.23
CA PHE A 377 -18.41 -21.86 -29.67
C PHE A 377 -19.67 -21.01 -29.94
N ASN A 378 -19.66 -19.71 -29.58
CA ASN A 378 -20.78 -18.81 -29.86
C ASN A 378 -20.27 -17.38 -30.11
N ARG A 379 -20.00 -17.06 -31.38
CA ARG A 379 -19.52 -15.74 -31.82
C ARG A 379 -20.52 -14.59 -31.56
N ILE A 380 -21.74 -14.92 -31.16
CA ILE A 380 -22.81 -13.96 -30.83
C ILE A 380 -22.73 -13.52 -29.35
N ILE A 381 -21.85 -14.12 -28.54
CA ILE A 381 -21.67 -13.73 -27.13
C ILE A 381 -20.26 -13.14 -26.94
N GLY A 382 -20.22 -11.86 -26.58
CA GLY A 382 -19.03 -11.19 -26.08
C GLY A 382 -18.86 -11.44 -24.58
N VAL A 383 -17.63 -11.58 -24.11
CA VAL A 383 -17.32 -11.76 -22.68
C VAL A 383 -16.28 -10.74 -22.26
N PHE A 384 -16.66 -9.92 -21.29
CA PHE A 384 -15.76 -9.07 -20.53
C PHE A 384 -15.29 -9.82 -19.29
N HIS A 385 -14.01 -10.16 -19.26
CA HIS A 385 -13.36 -10.64 -18.05
C HIS A 385 -12.75 -9.47 -17.29
N ILE A 386 -13.31 -9.19 -16.13
CA ILE A 386 -12.86 -8.13 -15.25
C ILE A 386 -12.39 -8.76 -13.94
N PRO A 387 -11.20 -8.38 -13.43
CA PRO A 387 -10.72 -8.86 -12.14
C PRO A 387 -11.65 -8.41 -11.02
N GLU A 388 -11.77 -9.23 -9.97
CA GLU A 388 -12.51 -8.84 -8.77
C GLU A 388 -11.81 -7.69 -8.05
N LEU A 389 -12.56 -6.62 -7.84
CA LEU A 389 -12.11 -5.44 -7.14
C LEU A 389 -12.86 -5.27 -5.83
N HIS A 390 -12.11 -5.29 -4.73
CA HIS A 390 -12.62 -4.90 -3.42
C HIS A 390 -12.35 -3.41 -3.19
N ILE A 391 -13.42 -2.64 -3.03
CA ILE A 391 -13.38 -1.23 -2.65
C ILE A 391 -13.55 -1.13 -1.14
N ARG A 392 -12.54 -0.56 -0.49
CA ARG A 392 -12.48 -0.21 0.93
C ARG A 392 -12.36 1.31 1.07
N ASP A 393 -12.39 1.81 2.30
CA ASP A 393 -12.31 3.25 2.57
C ASP A 393 -11.01 3.87 2.05
N TYR A 394 -9.90 3.14 2.15
CA TYR A 394 -8.60 3.56 1.61
C TYR A 394 -8.52 3.47 0.07
N SER A 395 -9.46 2.81 -0.63
CA SER A 395 -9.29 2.52 -2.06
C SER A 395 -9.21 3.80 -2.90
N SER A 396 -10.00 4.82 -2.56
CA SER A 396 -9.94 6.11 -3.27
C SER A 396 -8.54 6.73 -3.18
N LEU A 397 -7.91 6.70 -2.00
CA LEU A 397 -6.56 7.19 -1.76
C LEU A 397 -5.53 6.40 -2.58
N ILE A 398 -5.60 5.06 -2.51
CA ILE A 398 -4.64 4.18 -3.21
C ILE A 398 -4.74 4.34 -4.73
N PHE A 399 -5.95 4.31 -5.30
CA PHE A 399 -6.14 4.48 -6.74
C PHE A 399 -5.67 5.86 -7.22
N HIS A 400 -5.94 6.92 -6.46
CA HIS A 400 -5.47 8.27 -6.77
C HIS A 400 -3.93 8.33 -6.85
N ASN A 401 -3.24 7.78 -5.84
CA ASN A 401 -1.78 7.81 -5.77
C ASN A 401 -1.12 6.91 -6.82
N LEU A 402 -1.73 5.77 -7.15
CA LEU A 402 -1.27 4.93 -8.26
C LEU A 402 -1.39 5.63 -9.61
N ILE A 403 -2.53 6.31 -9.87
CA ILE A 403 -2.73 7.09 -11.10
C ILE A 403 -1.70 8.24 -11.16
N ALA A 404 -1.50 8.97 -10.07
CA ALA A 404 -0.50 10.04 -10.00
C ALA A 404 0.92 9.51 -10.30
N PHE A 405 1.26 8.33 -9.77
CA PHE A 405 2.53 7.67 -10.03
C PHE A 405 2.69 7.26 -11.52
N GLU A 406 1.64 6.74 -12.16
CA GLU A 406 1.63 6.37 -13.58
C GLU A 406 1.71 7.61 -14.51
N MET A 407 1.08 8.73 -14.13
CA MET A 407 1.08 9.98 -14.91
C MET A 407 2.47 10.59 -15.06
N GLN A 408 3.33 10.47 -14.04
CA GLN A 408 4.68 11.02 -14.02
C GLN A 408 5.61 10.41 -15.09
N SER A 409 5.33 9.22 -15.61
CA SER A 409 6.15 8.64 -16.69
C SER A 409 5.40 7.58 -17.50
N SER A 410 5.50 7.67 -18.83
CA SER A 410 4.94 6.67 -19.74
C SER A 410 5.53 5.28 -19.56
N THR A 411 6.72 5.12 -18.96
CA THR A 411 7.37 3.80 -18.79
C THR A 411 6.89 3.02 -17.58
N ARG A 412 6.01 3.60 -16.75
CA ARG A 412 5.58 2.99 -15.47
C ARG A 412 4.46 1.97 -15.61
N GLY A 413 3.96 1.71 -16.82
CA GLY A 413 2.83 0.81 -17.07
C GLY A 413 1.51 1.42 -16.62
N ARG A 414 0.73 1.99 -17.55
CA ARG A 414 -0.48 2.79 -17.27
C ARG A 414 -1.74 1.97 -16.98
N CYS A 415 -1.62 0.91 -16.18
CA CYS A 415 -2.71 -0.05 -15.97
C CYS A 415 -3.82 0.48 -15.08
N THR A 416 -3.49 1.19 -14.01
CA THR A 416 -4.45 1.79 -13.08
C THR A 416 -5.24 2.91 -13.76
N MET A 417 -4.57 3.72 -14.58
CA MET A 417 -5.20 4.74 -15.43
C MET A 417 -6.20 4.09 -16.39
N ALA A 418 -5.77 3.07 -17.14
CA ALA A 418 -6.62 2.37 -18.09
C ALA A 418 -7.81 1.68 -17.43
N PHE A 419 -7.57 1.03 -16.30
CA PHE A 419 -8.60 0.39 -15.50
C PHE A 419 -9.64 1.42 -15.03
N SER A 420 -9.19 2.57 -14.51
CA SER A 420 -10.07 3.63 -14.01
C SER A 420 -10.93 4.25 -15.10
N ALA A 421 -10.35 4.50 -16.28
CA ALA A 421 -11.07 4.99 -17.45
C ALA A 421 -12.12 3.98 -17.95
N LEU A 422 -11.77 2.69 -18.01
CA LEU A 422 -12.70 1.64 -18.42
C LEU A 422 -13.85 1.49 -17.42
N MET A 423 -13.55 1.48 -16.12
CA MET A 423 -14.58 1.42 -15.07
C MET A 423 -15.53 2.61 -15.13
N ARG A 424 -15.05 3.82 -15.43
CA ARG A 424 -15.89 5.01 -15.62
C ARG A 424 -16.87 4.87 -16.80
N ILE A 425 -16.48 4.16 -17.84
CA ILE A 425 -17.35 3.92 -18.99
C ILE A 425 -18.40 2.87 -18.69
N LEU A 426 -18.00 1.81 -18.00
CA LEU A 426 -18.92 0.74 -17.60
C LEU A 426 -19.92 1.21 -16.54
N LEU A 427 -19.52 2.09 -15.62
CA LEU A 427 -20.34 2.55 -14.49
C LEU A 427 -20.89 3.96 -14.72
N GLN A 428 -22.05 4.07 -15.38
CA GLN A 428 -22.73 5.35 -15.61
C GLN A 428 -24.02 5.50 -14.78
N SER A 429 -24.62 4.37 -14.39
CA SER A 429 -25.86 4.26 -13.63
C SER A 429 -25.73 3.30 -12.45
N GLU A 430 -26.65 3.35 -11.49
CA GLU A 430 -26.64 2.42 -10.36
C GLU A 430 -26.95 0.98 -10.82
N GLU A 431 -27.69 0.82 -11.90
CA GLU A 431 -27.98 -0.46 -12.54
C GLU A 431 -26.70 -1.13 -13.05
N ASP A 432 -25.76 -0.36 -13.60
CA ASP A 432 -24.44 -0.86 -14.02
C ASP A 432 -23.66 -1.40 -12.82
N VAL A 433 -23.67 -0.66 -11.70
CA VAL A 433 -23.00 -1.07 -10.46
C VAL A 433 -23.62 -2.34 -9.91
N LYS A 434 -24.95 -2.41 -9.87
CA LYS A 434 -25.70 -3.60 -9.43
C LYS A 434 -25.37 -4.81 -10.29
N LEU A 435 -25.25 -4.64 -11.61
CA LEU A 435 -24.84 -5.71 -12.52
C LEU A 435 -23.45 -6.25 -12.16
N LEU A 436 -22.44 -5.39 -12.01
CA LEU A 436 -21.08 -5.83 -11.67
C LEU A 436 -20.98 -6.42 -10.25
N ARG A 437 -21.77 -5.92 -9.29
CA ARG A 437 -21.91 -6.49 -7.94
C ARG A 437 -22.52 -7.90 -7.98
N GLN A 438 -23.59 -8.10 -8.75
CA GLN A 438 -24.21 -9.42 -8.94
C GLN A 438 -23.23 -10.43 -9.53
N ARG A 439 -22.32 -9.98 -10.39
CA ARG A 439 -21.25 -10.80 -10.98
C ARG A 439 -20.03 -10.97 -10.08
N ARG A 440 -20.04 -10.42 -8.85
CA ARG A 440 -18.92 -10.41 -7.89
C ARG A 440 -17.63 -9.83 -8.48
N ILE A 441 -17.77 -8.91 -9.44
CA ILE A 441 -16.65 -8.17 -10.03
C ILE A 441 -16.32 -6.98 -9.15
N LEU A 442 -17.35 -6.25 -8.69
CA LEU A 442 -17.19 -5.12 -7.79
C LEU A 442 -17.75 -5.48 -6.42
N VAL A 443 -16.90 -5.45 -5.40
CA VAL A 443 -17.27 -5.75 -4.02
C VAL A 443 -16.96 -4.52 -3.18
N SER A 444 -17.96 -3.95 -2.52
CA SER A 444 -17.75 -2.85 -1.57
C SER A 444 -18.66 -3.03 -0.37
N SER A 445 -18.10 -2.86 0.83
CA SER A 445 -18.83 -2.90 2.09
C SER A 445 -19.18 -1.52 2.63
N SER A 446 -18.54 -0.46 2.13
CA SER A 446 -18.62 0.89 2.72
C SER A 446 -19.14 1.98 1.77
N MET A 447 -19.20 1.72 0.46
CA MET A 447 -19.68 2.70 -0.52
C MET A 447 -21.03 2.30 -1.14
N THR A 448 -21.91 3.29 -1.31
CA THR A 448 -23.16 3.14 -2.07
C THR A 448 -22.90 2.97 -3.57
N ASP A 449 -23.90 2.52 -4.32
CA ASP A 449 -23.77 2.39 -5.78
C ASP A 449 -23.42 3.74 -6.43
N ARG A 450 -24.07 4.82 -5.99
CA ARG A 450 -23.78 6.18 -6.43
C ARG A 450 -22.36 6.64 -6.09
N GLN A 451 -21.89 6.39 -4.87
CA GLN A 451 -20.53 6.75 -4.46
C GLN A 451 -19.45 6.03 -5.29
N LEU A 452 -19.72 4.80 -5.75
CA LEU A 452 -18.83 4.07 -6.64
C LEU A 452 -18.75 4.71 -8.04
N ILE A 453 -19.88 5.15 -8.58
CA ILE A 453 -19.93 5.89 -9.86
C ILE A 453 -19.11 7.17 -9.72
N ASP A 454 -19.36 7.94 -8.65
CA ASP A 454 -18.66 9.20 -8.40
C ASP A 454 -17.15 8.98 -8.19
N LEU A 455 -16.76 7.89 -7.53
CA LEU A 455 -15.34 7.51 -7.36
C LEU A 455 -14.65 7.33 -8.71
N PHE A 456 -15.18 6.47 -9.59
CA PHE A 456 -14.55 6.22 -10.89
C PHE A 456 -14.65 7.42 -11.83
N ALA A 457 -15.69 8.25 -11.70
CA ALA A 457 -15.76 9.55 -12.38
C ALA A 457 -14.63 10.48 -11.96
N ARG A 458 -14.37 10.62 -10.65
CA ARG A 458 -13.24 11.43 -10.16
C ARG A 458 -11.90 10.85 -10.59
N LEU A 459 -11.69 9.53 -10.48
CA LEU A 459 -10.43 8.90 -10.87
C LEU A 459 -10.16 9.03 -12.37
N SER A 460 -11.17 8.79 -13.21
CA SER A 460 -11.03 8.95 -14.67
C SER A 460 -10.74 10.40 -15.05
N LYS A 461 -11.29 11.38 -14.34
CA LYS A 461 -11.01 12.81 -14.59
C LYS A 461 -9.53 13.16 -14.45
N LEU A 462 -8.81 12.50 -13.55
CA LEU A 462 -7.35 12.68 -13.39
C LEU A 462 -6.58 12.31 -14.67
N THR A 463 -7.16 11.43 -15.49
CA THR A 463 -6.53 10.87 -16.68
C THR A 463 -6.80 11.64 -17.97
N GLU A 464 -7.71 12.63 -17.96
CA GLU A 464 -8.25 13.30 -19.17
C GLU A 464 -7.19 13.90 -20.09
N ASN A 465 -6.04 14.35 -19.56
CA ASN A 465 -4.96 14.96 -20.34
C ASN A 465 -3.75 14.05 -20.58
N HIS A 466 -3.89 12.74 -20.35
CA HIS A 466 -2.79 11.79 -20.44
C HIS A 466 -3.07 10.71 -21.48
N GLN A 467 -2.04 10.35 -22.24
CA GLN A 467 -2.14 9.30 -23.24
C GLN A 467 -2.45 7.95 -22.59
N MET A 468 -3.54 7.31 -22.99
CA MET A 468 -3.91 5.98 -22.55
C MET A 468 -3.05 4.90 -23.23
N PRO A 469 -2.85 3.73 -22.58
CA PRO A 469 -2.14 2.62 -23.20
C PRO A 469 -2.95 2.04 -24.38
N TYR A 470 -2.24 1.56 -25.41
CA TYR A 470 -2.85 1.00 -26.61
C TYR A 470 -3.79 -0.19 -26.34
N ASP A 471 -3.51 -0.99 -25.31
CA ASP A 471 -4.36 -2.16 -25.01
C ASP A 471 -5.77 -1.76 -24.57
N LEU A 472 -5.91 -0.63 -23.88
CA LEU A 472 -7.23 -0.09 -23.57
C LEU A 472 -7.95 0.22 -24.89
N PHE A 473 -7.30 0.94 -25.80
CA PHE A 473 -7.87 1.24 -27.11
C PHE A 473 -8.27 -0.03 -27.87
N ALA A 474 -7.41 -1.05 -27.90
CA ALA A 474 -7.67 -2.31 -28.58
C ALA A 474 -8.90 -3.04 -28.00
N ILE A 475 -9.04 -3.11 -26.67
CA ILE A 475 -10.23 -3.69 -26.02
C ILE A 475 -11.48 -2.94 -26.45
N CYS A 476 -11.40 -1.62 -26.45
CA CYS A 476 -12.56 -0.78 -26.65
C CYS A 476 -13.03 -0.75 -28.11
N ASP A 477 -12.09 -0.74 -29.06
CA ASP A 477 -12.38 -0.92 -30.49
C ASP A 477 -13.03 -2.28 -30.75
N GLN A 478 -12.51 -3.36 -30.14
CA GLN A 478 -13.10 -4.69 -30.26
C GLN A 478 -14.54 -4.74 -29.75
N VAL A 479 -14.82 -4.06 -28.63
CA VAL A 479 -16.16 -3.98 -28.04
C VAL A 479 -17.09 -3.17 -28.93
N GLN A 480 -16.64 -2.02 -29.41
CA GLN A 480 -17.45 -1.17 -30.29
C GLN A 480 -17.76 -1.86 -31.62
N SER A 481 -16.77 -2.52 -32.23
CA SER A 481 -16.93 -3.33 -33.44
C SER A 481 -17.90 -4.50 -33.22
N TYR A 482 -17.81 -5.18 -32.07
CA TYR A 482 -18.75 -6.22 -31.69
C TYR A 482 -20.18 -5.66 -31.54
N HIS A 483 -20.34 -4.50 -30.91
CA HIS A 483 -21.66 -3.89 -30.71
C HIS A 483 -22.27 -3.33 -32.01
N LYS A 484 -21.47 -2.83 -32.95
CA LYS A 484 -21.95 -2.35 -34.25
C LYS A 484 -22.50 -3.49 -35.14
N ASN A 485 -22.19 -4.75 -34.84
CA ASN A 485 -22.70 -5.89 -35.57
C ASN A 485 -24.23 -6.06 -35.37
N LEU A 486 -24.98 -6.18 -36.46
CA LEU A 486 -26.44 -6.32 -36.42
C LEU A 486 -26.87 -7.59 -35.66
N VAL A 487 -26.11 -8.68 -35.79
CA VAL A 487 -26.43 -9.98 -35.18
C VAL A 487 -26.32 -9.92 -33.65
N SER A 488 -25.28 -9.28 -33.10
CA SER A 488 -25.12 -9.16 -31.65
C SER A 488 -26.20 -8.28 -31.03
N ARG A 489 -26.61 -7.19 -31.70
CA ARG A 489 -27.71 -6.33 -31.24
C ARG A 489 -29.06 -7.03 -31.28
N LEU A 490 -29.39 -7.69 -32.38
CA LEU A 490 -30.70 -8.34 -32.56
C LEU A 490 -30.85 -9.60 -31.69
N CYS A 491 -29.80 -10.42 -31.63
CA CYS A 491 -29.83 -11.63 -30.82
C CYS A 491 -29.53 -11.34 -29.34
N GLY A 492 -29.02 -10.15 -29.00
CA GLY A 492 -28.59 -9.79 -27.66
C GLY A 492 -29.68 -9.91 -26.61
N GLY A 493 -30.82 -9.27 -26.86
CA GLY A 493 -31.98 -9.35 -25.97
C GLY A 493 -32.50 -10.78 -25.79
N ILE A 494 -32.57 -11.55 -26.87
CA ILE A 494 -33.02 -12.95 -26.85
C ILE A 494 -32.04 -13.82 -26.05
N ILE A 495 -30.74 -13.67 -26.29
CA ILE A 495 -29.71 -14.48 -25.62
C ILE A 495 -29.71 -14.18 -24.12
N VAL A 496 -29.70 -12.91 -23.73
CA VAL A 496 -29.65 -12.54 -22.31
C VAL A 496 -30.95 -12.90 -21.59
N GLN A 497 -32.11 -12.82 -22.25
CA GLN A 497 -33.38 -13.13 -21.61
C GLN A 497 -33.64 -14.64 -21.48
N TYR A 498 -33.40 -15.41 -22.54
CA TYR A 498 -33.77 -16.84 -22.60
C TYR A 498 -32.63 -17.78 -22.19
N PHE A 499 -31.37 -17.47 -22.55
CA PHE A 499 -30.24 -18.36 -22.29
C PHE A 499 -29.51 -18.10 -20.97
N SER A 500 -29.87 -17.04 -20.24
CA SER A 500 -29.33 -16.81 -18.88
C SER A 500 -29.94 -17.73 -17.82
N LYS A 501 -31.09 -18.36 -18.08
CA LYS A 501 -31.78 -19.25 -17.14
C LYS A 501 -31.86 -20.66 -17.73
N PRO A 502 -31.24 -21.69 -17.14
CA PRO A 502 -31.16 -23.02 -17.74
C PRO A 502 -32.53 -23.67 -17.99
N VAL A 503 -33.52 -23.42 -17.12
CA VAL A 503 -34.90 -23.92 -17.29
C VAL A 503 -35.59 -23.27 -18.48
N VAL A 504 -35.40 -21.95 -18.66
CA VAL A 504 -35.98 -21.21 -19.79
C VAL A 504 -35.30 -21.64 -21.08
N ALA A 505 -33.97 -21.75 -21.08
CA ALA A 505 -33.21 -22.27 -22.22
C ALA A 505 -33.69 -23.67 -22.63
N LEU A 506 -33.91 -24.58 -21.67
CA LEU A 506 -34.44 -25.91 -21.93
C LEU A 506 -35.86 -25.85 -22.52
N SER A 507 -36.74 -25.00 -21.98
CA SER A 507 -38.10 -24.83 -22.51
C SER A 507 -38.11 -24.33 -23.96
N VAL A 508 -37.24 -23.37 -24.29
CA VAL A 508 -37.07 -22.85 -25.66
C VAL A 508 -36.53 -23.94 -26.58
N PHE A 509 -35.57 -24.75 -26.11
CA PHE A 509 -35.02 -25.86 -26.88
C PHE A 509 -36.08 -26.95 -27.17
N VAL A 510 -36.87 -27.34 -26.17
CA VAL A 510 -37.97 -28.29 -26.34
C VAL A 510 -39.04 -27.73 -27.29
N ALA A 511 -39.41 -26.46 -27.13
CA ALA A 511 -40.36 -25.80 -28.03
C ALA A 511 -39.85 -25.79 -29.47
N ALA A 512 -38.57 -25.48 -29.70
CA ALA A 512 -37.95 -25.51 -31.02
C ALA A 512 -37.92 -26.94 -31.61
N LEU A 513 -37.58 -27.95 -30.81
CA LEU A 513 -37.57 -29.35 -31.23
C LEU A 513 -38.97 -29.85 -31.64
N LEU A 514 -40.02 -29.37 -31.00
CA LEU A 514 -41.41 -29.72 -31.37
C LEU A 514 -41.90 -28.90 -32.56
N PHE A 515 -41.53 -27.62 -32.64
CA PHE A 515 -42.02 -26.69 -33.66
C PHE A 515 -41.40 -26.92 -35.04
N VAL A 516 -40.10 -27.15 -35.13
CA VAL A 516 -39.40 -27.31 -36.43
C VAL A 516 -39.95 -28.47 -37.26
N PRO A 517 -40.17 -29.69 -36.71
CA PRO A 517 -40.81 -30.78 -37.44
C PRO A 517 -42.22 -30.44 -37.90
N THR A 518 -43.03 -29.80 -37.05
CA THR A 518 -44.41 -29.40 -37.43
C THR A 518 -44.43 -28.38 -38.54
N LEU A 519 -43.49 -27.42 -38.55
CA LEU A 519 -43.37 -26.44 -39.62
C LEU A 519 -42.95 -27.11 -40.93
N LEU A 520 -41.94 -27.97 -40.90
CA LEU A 520 -41.49 -28.74 -42.07
C LEU A 520 -42.60 -29.62 -42.64
N GLN A 521 -43.36 -30.28 -41.77
CA GLN A 521 -44.51 -31.09 -42.17
C GLN A 521 -45.58 -30.22 -42.85
N THR A 522 -45.86 -29.04 -42.32
CA THR A 522 -46.85 -28.11 -42.88
C THR A 522 -46.41 -27.58 -44.26
N ILE A 523 -45.14 -27.22 -44.40
CA ILE A 523 -44.56 -26.79 -45.68
C ILE A 523 -44.60 -27.93 -46.69
N TYR A 524 -44.19 -29.14 -46.30
CA TYR A 524 -44.24 -30.31 -47.18
C TYR A 524 -45.68 -30.60 -47.61
N ALA A 525 -46.65 -30.54 -46.70
CA ALA A 525 -48.06 -30.68 -47.01
C ALA A 525 -48.53 -29.63 -48.03
N MET A 526 -48.18 -28.35 -47.85
CA MET A 526 -48.56 -27.29 -48.80
C MET A 526 -47.91 -27.45 -50.18
N ILE A 527 -46.66 -27.92 -50.26
CA ILE A 527 -45.97 -28.15 -51.53
C ILE A 527 -46.51 -29.38 -52.27
N TYR A 528 -46.90 -30.43 -51.55
CA TYR A 528 -47.40 -31.67 -52.15
C TYR A 528 -48.91 -31.67 -52.43
N HIS A 529 -49.67 -30.74 -51.83
CA HIS A 529 -51.10 -30.52 -52.09
C HIS A 529 -51.39 -29.31 -53.00
N SER A 530 -50.37 -28.63 -53.50
CA SER A 530 -50.48 -27.67 -54.61
C SER A 530 -50.08 -28.33 -55.92
#